data_AF-A0A1H0II96-F1
#
_entry.id   AF-A0A1H0II96-F1
#
_cell.length_a   1.000
_cell.length_b   1.000
_cell.length_c   1.000
_cell.angle_alpha   90.00
_cell.angle_beta   90.00
_cell.angle_gamma   90.00
#
_symmetry.space_group_name_H-M   'P 1'
#
loop_
_entity.id
_entity.type
_entity.pdbx_description
1 polymer ?
#
loop_
_entity_poly.entity_id
_entity_poly.type
_entity_poly.pdbx_seq_one_letter_code
_entity_poly.pdbx_strand_id
1 'polypeptide(L)'
;MRSSLARSIAVAVACAAGLSASLTVTPAVASAPAASEKGAVTRFGYKASVYGTKLLVNNVEVRTLRDADLQLPCTRIAGVRKAQPSLATLPIENDLIKVAATSSESKTYRDAAKGINGVRAISTVADIELGGEVAGVATPVLTIEGLRSVADSFYDAQANNGAGAFRETHSFGFQGMKLTMPENSPVPAEVQQLLDILSQVTAPVTQIVNQVVQLLTELAAPLEIPGLGSISLGTSSGKTGPNFAAAEAYALRILVDATGEDTVLQLGRASSRISRPVPAGVFRSTMSALELTALNDIVSLGGIAQRSIPCEGTFGKVRTISTPTASLVHEQLGVSLKGMKYTYQGLQKGAVGRGFSSAQVDEVRVAVPNSLDILIKGLSSRVDVYAPGKGQEVRKKVSTTFAQILVNGVDITDSLRPGPGYTFDNGVVQMLVQQDRNYYGTKVSGLVIQLTALDTAINLGQVSARFLTK
;
A
#
# COMPACT_ATOMS: atom_id res chain seq x y z
N MET A 1 -40.40 -9.20 48.17
CA MET A 1 -40.52 -8.31 49.35
C MET A 1 -39.14 -7.79 49.72
N ARG A 2 -38.99 -6.45 49.78
CA ARG A 2 -38.01 -5.63 50.54
C ARG A 2 -36.51 -5.76 50.16
N SER A 3 -35.93 -4.85 49.34
CA SER A 3 -35.34 -3.50 49.65
C SER A 3 -34.06 -3.55 50.51
N SER A 4 -32.88 -3.07 50.07
CA SER A 4 -32.43 -1.65 50.06
C SER A 4 -30.98 -1.57 49.51
N LEU A 5 -30.60 -0.66 48.60
CA LEU A 5 -30.09 0.74 48.76
C LEU A 5 -28.86 0.84 49.70
N ALA A 6 -27.63 1.04 49.20
CA ALA A 6 -26.97 2.29 48.73
C ALA A 6 -26.53 3.27 49.84
N ARG A 7 -25.25 3.66 49.82
CA ARG A 7 -24.60 4.91 50.31
C ARG A 7 -23.11 4.79 49.94
N SER A 8 -22.48 5.59 49.07
CA SER A 8 -22.33 7.06 49.01
C SER A 8 -21.65 7.63 50.25
N ILE A 9 -20.33 7.85 50.17
CA ILE A 9 -19.60 8.75 51.06
C ILE A 9 -19.05 9.89 50.19
N ALA A 10 -19.66 11.05 50.34
CA ALA A 10 -19.10 12.34 49.95
C ALA A 10 -18.28 12.87 51.12
N VAL A 11 -17.05 13.31 50.87
CA VAL A 11 -16.30 14.14 51.81
C VAL A 11 -16.07 15.47 51.13
N ALA A 12 -16.84 16.47 51.57
CA ALA A 12 -16.55 17.88 51.37
C ALA A 12 -15.70 18.33 52.55
N VAL A 13 -14.55 18.95 52.29
CA VAL A 13 -13.82 19.76 53.27
C VAL A 13 -13.67 21.16 52.71
N ALA A 14 -14.06 22.12 53.54
CA ALA A 14 -14.21 23.53 53.25
C ALA A 14 -12.87 24.28 53.21
N CYS A 15 -12.91 25.42 52.53
CA CYS A 15 -11.84 26.40 52.34
C CYS A 15 -11.32 27.00 53.66
N ALA A 16 -10.01 27.22 53.73
CA ALA A 16 -9.40 28.30 54.49
C ALA A 16 -8.41 29.03 53.58
N ALA A 17 -8.60 30.34 53.45
CA ALA A 17 -7.79 31.24 52.65
C ALA A 17 -6.43 31.50 53.32
N GLY A 18 -5.36 31.50 52.52
CA GLY A 18 -4.05 31.99 52.88
C GLY A 18 -3.31 32.41 51.61
N LEU A 19 -3.24 33.72 51.36
CA LEU A 19 -2.43 34.29 50.29
C LEU A 19 -0.94 34.03 50.57
N SER A 20 -0.30 33.18 49.78
CA SER A 20 1.15 33.19 49.60
C SER A 20 1.50 32.73 48.20
N ALA A 21 2.15 33.62 47.46
CA ALA A 21 2.57 33.41 46.08
C ALA A 21 3.50 32.20 45.98
N SER A 22 3.03 31.15 45.31
CA SER A 22 3.81 29.97 44.96
C SER A 22 3.33 29.47 43.60
N LEU A 23 4.28 29.31 42.68
CA LEU A 23 4.08 28.85 41.31
C LEU A 23 3.32 27.51 41.31
N THR A 24 2.03 27.55 40.98
CA THR A 24 1.27 26.32 40.70
C THR A 24 1.53 25.91 39.27
N VAL A 25 2.37 24.89 39.12
CA VAL A 25 2.37 24.04 37.92
C VAL A 25 0.97 23.48 37.80
N THR A 26 0.18 23.98 36.85
CA THR A 26 -1.07 23.34 36.47
C THR A 26 -0.71 21.95 35.94
N PRO A 27 -1.18 20.85 36.58
CA PRO A 27 -1.07 19.56 35.94
C PRO A 27 -1.86 19.68 34.64
N ALA A 28 -1.19 19.44 33.51
CA ALA A 28 -1.83 19.32 32.22
C ALA A 28 -2.98 18.34 32.40
N VAL A 29 -4.22 18.83 32.31
CA VAL A 29 -5.40 17.99 32.29
C VAL A 29 -5.23 17.11 31.06
N ALA A 30 -4.80 15.87 31.29
CA ALA A 30 -4.73 14.86 30.27
C ALA A 30 -6.13 14.78 29.68
N SER A 31 -6.28 15.32 28.47
CA SER A 31 -7.50 15.23 27.69
C SER A 31 -7.89 13.75 27.70
N ALA A 32 -8.99 13.41 28.37
CA ALA A 32 -9.50 12.06 28.34
C ALA A 32 -9.61 11.64 26.86
N PRO A 33 -9.09 10.46 26.47
CA PRO A 33 -9.18 10.02 25.09
C PRO A 33 -10.65 10.08 24.68
N ALA A 34 -10.94 10.88 23.66
CA ALA A 34 -12.29 11.02 23.14
C ALA A 34 -12.84 9.60 22.91
N ALA A 35 -13.96 9.29 23.58
CA ALA A 35 -14.58 7.97 23.50
C ALA A 35 -14.72 7.61 22.02
N SER A 36 -14.06 6.53 21.59
CA SER A 36 -14.19 6.00 20.24
C SER A 36 -15.67 5.77 19.95
N GLU A 37 -16.26 6.59 19.07
CA GLU A 37 -17.63 6.36 18.59
C GLU A 37 -17.77 4.91 18.14
N LYS A 38 -18.77 4.19 18.67
CA LYS A 38 -19.05 2.82 18.23
C LYS A 38 -19.36 2.87 16.73
N GLY A 39 -18.48 2.28 15.93
CA GLY A 39 -18.60 2.32 14.48
C GLY A 39 -19.96 1.79 13.98
N ALA A 40 -20.54 2.46 12.99
CA ALA A 40 -21.86 2.13 12.46
C ALA A 40 -21.75 1.26 11.21
N VAL A 41 -22.47 0.13 11.16
CA VAL A 41 -22.57 -0.69 9.94
C VAL A 41 -23.44 0.02 8.91
N THR A 42 -22.93 0.15 7.69
CA THR A 42 -23.61 0.84 6.59
C THR A 42 -23.84 -0.09 5.39
N ARG A 43 -24.55 0.42 4.37
CA ARG A 43 -24.73 -0.26 3.08
C ARG A 43 -23.58 -0.03 2.09
N PHE A 44 -22.53 0.68 2.52
CA PHE A 44 -21.38 1.04 1.70
C PHE A 44 -20.20 0.13 2.02
N GLY A 45 -19.36 -0.11 1.00
CA GLY A 45 -18.03 -0.67 1.17
C GLY A 45 -17.01 0.46 1.17
N TYR A 46 -16.21 0.56 2.22
CA TYR A 46 -15.11 1.51 2.37
C TYR A 46 -13.77 0.79 2.22
N LYS A 47 -12.83 1.42 1.54
CA LYS A 47 -11.44 0.97 1.41
C LYS A 47 -10.52 2.17 1.33
N ALA A 48 -9.35 2.05 1.94
CA ALA A 48 -8.27 3.00 1.79
C ALA A 48 -6.92 2.28 1.75
N SER A 49 -5.97 2.90 1.06
CA SER A 49 -4.58 2.42 0.92
C SER A 49 -3.68 3.65 0.95
N VAL A 50 -2.81 3.72 1.95
CA VAL A 50 -1.99 4.90 2.23
C VAL A 50 -0.58 4.45 2.56
N TYR A 51 0.42 5.15 2.06
CA TYR A 51 1.80 4.96 2.47
C TYR A 51 2.56 6.28 2.35
N GLY A 52 3.61 6.44 3.16
CA GLY A 52 4.54 7.56 3.08
C GLY A 52 5.47 7.39 1.89
N THR A 53 6.15 6.25 1.81
CA THR A 53 7.11 5.95 0.76
C THR A 53 6.89 4.56 0.18
N LYS A 54 7.33 4.34 -1.05
CA LYS A 54 7.42 3.02 -1.68
C LYS A 54 8.54 3.03 -2.70
N LEU A 55 9.46 2.08 -2.60
CA LEU A 55 10.53 1.88 -3.57
C LEU A 55 10.19 0.70 -4.48
N LEU A 56 10.33 0.89 -5.79
CA LEU A 56 10.29 -0.17 -6.79
C LEU A 56 11.67 -0.26 -7.45
N VAL A 57 12.21 -1.46 -7.58
CA VAL A 57 13.40 -1.75 -8.40
C VAL A 57 12.97 -2.79 -9.44
N ASN A 58 13.09 -2.48 -10.73
CA ASN A 58 12.69 -3.40 -11.82
C ASN A 58 11.27 -3.99 -11.65
N ASN A 59 10.32 -3.14 -11.27
CA ASN A 59 8.92 -3.48 -10.95
C ASN A 59 8.68 -4.36 -9.70
N VAL A 60 9.71 -4.63 -8.91
CA VAL A 60 9.61 -5.31 -7.61
C VAL A 60 9.61 -4.27 -6.49
N GLU A 61 8.59 -4.31 -5.63
CA GLU A 61 8.49 -3.46 -4.44
C GLU A 61 9.44 -3.94 -3.36
N VAL A 62 10.27 -3.03 -2.84
CA VAL A 62 11.02 -3.24 -1.59
C VAL A 62 10.07 -2.92 -0.43
N ARG A 63 9.32 -3.93 0.02
CA ARG A 63 8.21 -3.77 0.97
C ARG A 63 8.68 -3.31 2.36
N THR A 64 9.91 -3.64 2.73
CA THR A 64 10.53 -3.16 3.98
C THR A 64 10.84 -1.67 3.97
N LEU A 65 10.98 -1.06 2.79
CA LEU A 65 11.12 0.38 2.63
C LEU A 65 9.79 1.10 2.40
N ARG A 66 8.67 0.38 2.48
CA ARG A 66 7.35 0.98 2.38
C ARG A 66 6.93 1.56 3.71
N ASP A 67 7.22 2.83 3.90
CA ASP A 67 7.01 3.48 5.20
C ASP A 67 5.55 3.90 5.41
N ALA A 68 5.14 3.88 6.68
CA ALA A 68 3.77 4.14 7.13
C ALA A 68 2.70 3.42 6.29
N ASP A 69 2.92 2.17 5.86
CA ASP A 69 1.95 1.42 5.05
C ASP A 69 0.66 1.13 5.85
N LEU A 70 -0.38 1.89 5.54
CA LEU A 70 -1.71 1.73 6.12
C LEU A 70 -2.68 1.22 5.08
N GLN A 71 -3.09 -0.03 5.25
CA GLN A 71 -4.23 -0.61 4.54
C GLN A 71 -5.46 -0.58 5.43
N LEU A 72 -6.54 0.05 4.94
CA LEU A 72 -7.90 -0.16 5.43
C LEU A 72 -8.56 -1.20 4.51
N PRO A 73 -8.56 -2.50 4.89
CA PRO A 73 -9.18 -3.52 4.08
C PRO A 73 -10.69 -3.25 3.99
N CYS A 74 -11.32 -3.71 2.91
CA CYS A 74 -12.74 -3.45 2.67
C CYS A 74 -13.60 -3.68 3.91
N THR A 75 -14.39 -2.69 4.31
CA THR A 75 -15.25 -2.73 5.49
C THR A 75 -16.57 -2.04 5.23
N ARG A 76 -17.60 -2.37 6.02
CA ARG A 76 -18.91 -1.68 6.00
C ARG A 76 -19.08 -0.67 7.12
N ILE A 77 -18.08 -0.60 8.01
CA ILE A 77 -18.16 0.14 9.26
C ILE A 77 -17.70 1.59 9.00
N ALA A 78 -18.59 2.54 9.22
CA ALA A 78 -18.28 3.96 9.33
C ALA A 78 -17.79 4.27 10.75
N GLY A 79 -16.88 5.23 10.91
CA GLY A 79 -16.25 5.58 12.20
C GLY A 79 -14.95 4.82 12.48
N VAL A 80 -14.42 4.04 11.53
CA VAL A 80 -13.12 3.37 11.67
C VAL A 80 -12.03 4.39 11.39
N ARG A 81 -11.22 4.71 12.40
CA ARG A 81 -9.99 5.48 12.24
C ARG A 81 -8.79 4.56 12.41
N LYS A 82 -7.81 4.69 11.54
CA LYS A 82 -6.50 4.06 11.69
C LYS A 82 -5.42 5.08 11.39
N ALA A 83 -4.34 5.03 12.14
CA ALA A 83 -3.13 5.76 11.88
C ALA A 83 -1.95 4.79 11.95
N GLN A 84 -0.96 5.03 11.10
CA GLN A 84 0.30 4.30 11.09
C GLN A 84 1.43 5.33 11.03
N PRO A 85 2.26 5.45 12.09
CA PRO A 85 3.47 6.26 12.03
C PRO A 85 4.57 5.53 11.25
N SER A 86 5.63 6.28 10.97
CA SER A 86 6.88 5.82 10.38
C SER A 86 7.51 4.64 11.13
N LEU A 87 8.17 3.76 10.38
CA LEU A 87 9.19 2.86 10.87
C LEU A 87 10.42 3.73 11.15
N ALA A 88 10.72 4.00 12.43
CA ALA A 88 11.68 5.02 12.90
C ALA A 88 13.09 4.98 12.26
N THR A 89 13.46 3.90 11.58
CA THR A 89 14.70 3.73 10.82
C THR A 89 14.46 2.73 9.68
N LEU A 90 14.84 3.09 8.45
CA LEU A 90 14.86 2.15 7.33
C LEU A 90 16.03 1.15 7.56
N PRO A 91 15.81 -0.17 7.43
CA PRO A 91 16.84 -1.18 7.71
C PRO A 91 17.92 -1.30 6.62
N ILE A 92 17.83 -0.49 5.57
CA ILE A 92 18.83 -0.43 4.50
C ILE A 92 19.42 0.97 4.56
N GLU A 93 20.67 1.08 4.99
CA GLU A 93 21.45 2.29 4.77
C GLU A 93 21.54 2.50 3.25
N ASN A 94 20.90 3.55 2.76
CA ASN A 94 21.04 3.97 1.38
C ASN A 94 21.38 5.46 1.39
N ASP A 95 22.59 5.78 0.94
CA ASP A 95 23.10 7.14 0.85
C ASP A 95 22.28 8.01 -0.11
N LEU A 96 21.51 7.40 -1.02
CA LEU A 96 20.69 8.09 -2.02
C LEU A 96 19.34 8.60 -1.51
N ILE A 97 18.75 7.98 -0.49
CA ILE A 97 17.35 8.25 -0.12
C ILE A 97 17.21 8.32 1.40
N LYS A 98 17.11 9.53 1.92
CA LYS A 98 16.78 9.78 3.32
C LYS A 98 15.36 10.31 3.41
N VAL A 99 14.52 9.57 4.12
CA VAL A 99 13.13 9.97 4.35
C VAL A 99 12.97 10.16 5.85
N ALA A 100 12.56 11.35 6.26
CA ALA A 100 12.20 11.65 7.62
C ALA A 100 10.84 10.99 7.98
N ALA A 101 10.35 11.28 9.18
CA ALA A 101 9.13 10.69 9.69
C ALA A 101 7.95 10.84 8.70
N THR A 102 7.34 9.71 8.33
CA THR A 102 6.07 9.68 7.61
C THR A 102 4.91 9.28 8.53
N SER A 103 3.70 9.64 8.13
CA SER A 103 2.48 9.18 8.79
C SER A 103 1.35 8.99 7.79
N SER A 104 0.60 7.91 7.99
CA SER A 104 -0.58 7.59 7.21
C SER A 104 -1.80 7.56 8.11
N GLU A 105 -2.88 8.21 7.69
CA GLU A 105 -4.18 8.16 8.33
C GLU A 105 -5.26 7.70 7.35
N SER A 106 -6.20 6.89 7.85
CA SER A 106 -7.47 6.65 7.17
C SER A 106 -8.63 6.75 8.14
N LYS A 107 -9.74 7.34 7.68
CA LYS A 107 -10.97 7.48 8.45
C LYS A 107 -12.18 7.19 7.58
N THR A 108 -13.00 6.22 7.98
CA THR A 108 -14.37 6.12 7.48
C THR A 108 -15.28 6.99 8.33
N TYR A 109 -16.24 7.66 7.71
CA TYR A 109 -17.09 8.63 8.40
C TYR A 109 -18.53 8.58 7.90
N ARG A 110 -19.45 9.03 8.76
CA ARG A 110 -20.86 9.20 8.47
C ARG A 110 -21.35 10.48 9.13
N ASP A 111 -21.95 11.36 8.35
CA ASP A 111 -22.74 12.48 8.83
C ASP A 111 -24.21 12.16 8.54
N ALA A 112 -24.95 11.74 9.56
CA ALA A 112 -26.34 11.35 9.40
C ALA A 112 -27.26 12.54 9.08
N ALA A 113 -26.94 13.75 9.59
CA ALA A 113 -27.73 14.94 9.37
C ALA A 113 -27.64 15.43 7.92
N LYS A 114 -26.44 15.34 7.32
CA LYS A 114 -26.20 15.69 5.91
C LYS A 114 -26.38 14.52 4.95
N GLY A 115 -26.63 13.31 5.46
CA GLY A 115 -26.73 12.10 4.64
C GLY A 115 -25.41 11.70 3.95
N ILE A 116 -24.26 12.09 4.51
CA ILE A 116 -22.93 11.84 3.93
C ILE A 116 -22.32 10.58 4.53
N ASN A 117 -21.73 9.74 3.68
CA ASN A 117 -20.89 8.62 4.09
C ASN A 117 -19.61 8.64 3.28
N GLY A 118 -18.45 8.42 3.88
CA GLY A 118 -17.21 8.52 3.13
C GLY A 118 -16.04 7.81 3.78
N VAL A 119 -14.93 7.82 3.04
CA VAL A 119 -13.63 7.36 3.50
C VAL A 119 -12.57 8.32 3.00
N ARG A 120 -11.78 8.81 3.95
CA ARG A 120 -10.66 9.71 3.70
C ARG A 120 -9.34 9.02 4.02
N ALA A 121 -8.35 9.23 3.18
CA ALA A 121 -6.98 8.79 3.29
C ALA A 121 -6.07 10.01 3.28
N ILE A 122 -5.08 10.05 4.17
CA ILE A 122 -4.12 11.15 4.28
C ILE A 122 -2.73 10.54 4.44
N SER A 123 -1.81 10.89 3.56
CA SER A 123 -0.38 10.59 3.72
C SER A 123 0.36 11.89 3.99
N THR A 124 1.23 11.89 4.99
CA THR A 124 2.13 13.00 5.31
C THR A 124 3.54 12.46 5.35
N VAL A 125 4.45 13.08 4.62
CA VAL A 125 5.88 12.85 4.69
C VAL A 125 6.48 14.18 5.15
N ALA A 126 7.29 14.15 6.21
CA ALA A 126 7.95 15.35 6.71
C ALA A 126 8.98 15.82 5.68
N ASP A 127 10.24 15.41 5.82
CA ASP A 127 11.30 15.83 4.92
C ASP A 127 11.85 14.65 4.15
N ILE A 128 12.25 14.90 2.91
CA ILE A 128 12.86 13.91 2.02
C ILE A 128 14.12 14.55 1.46
N GLU A 129 15.23 13.85 1.55
CA GLU A 129 16.48 14.20 0.89
C GLU A 129 16.87 13.07 -0.06
N LEU A 130 17.12 13.42 -1.32
CA LEU A 130 17.50 12.49 -2.37
C LEU A 130 18.81 12.94 -3.00
N GLY A 131 19.74 12.00 -3.18
CA GLY A 131 21.10 12.27 -3.63
C GLY A 131 22.05 12.62 -2.49
N GLY A 132 23.20 13.17 -2.84
CA GLY A 132 24.34 13.32 -1.93
C GLY A 132 25.58 12.63 -2.51
N GLU A 133 26.32 11.89 -1.71
CA GLU A 133 27.46 11.11 -2.19
C GLU A 133 27.05 9.66 -2.42
N VAL A 134 27.28 9.16 -3.63
CA VAL A 134 26.83 7.82 -4.05
C VAL A 134 28.02 7.10 -4.63
N ALA A 135 28.46 6.03 -3.96
CA ALA A 135 29.67 5.29 -4.35
C ALA A 135 30.89 6.20 -4.60
N GLY A 136 31.06 7.26 -3.81
CA GLY A 136 32.16 8.22 -3.92
C GLY A 136 31.97 9.34 -4.96
N VAL A 137 30.79 9.43 -5.59
CA VAL A 137 30.46 10.46 -6.58
C VAL A 137 29.45 11.44 -6.00
N ALA A 138 29.75 12.74 -6.04
CA ALA A 138 28.81 13.78 -5.65
C ALA A 138 27.66 13.89 -6.68
N THR A 139 26.44 13.77 -6.20
CA THR A 139 25.19 13.88 -6.98
C THR A 139 24.36 15.08 -6.50
N PRO A 140 23.46 15.63 -7.33
CA PRO A 140 22.53 16.66 -6.89
C PRO A 140 21.70 16.22 -5.69
N VAL A 141 21.45 17.15 -4.76
CA VAL A 141 20.62 16.92 -3.57
C VAL A 141 19.26 17.59 -3.74
N LEU A 142 18.20 16.79 -3.83
CA LEU A 142 16.82 17.27 -3.80
C LEU A 142 16.25 17.11 -2.38
N THR A 143 15.87 18.22 -1.77
CA THR A 143 15.11 18.25 -0.51
C THR A 143 13.66 18.60 -0.78
N ILE A 144 12.71 17.86 -0.20
CA ILE A 144 11.28 18.15 -0.24
C ILE A 144 10.74 18.16 1.19
N GLU A 145 10.02 19.20 1.56
CA GLU A 145 9.53 19.41 2.93
C GLU A 145 8.00 19.37 2.98
N GLY A 146 7.46 18.80 4.05
CA GLY A 146 6.05 18.79 4.40
C GLY A 146 5.09 18.29 3.32
N LEU A 147 5.44 17.19 2.63
CA LEU A 147 4.61 16.60 1.59
C LEU A 147 3.33 16.00 2.20
N ARG A 148 2.18 16.38 1.66
CA ARG A 148 0.87 15.91 2.13
C ARG A 148 -0.05 15.58 0.97
N SER A 149 -0.57 14.36 0.97
CA SER A 149 -1.57 13.87 0.00
C SER A 149 -2.87 13.51 0.68
N VAL A 150 -3.99 13.89 0.09
CA VAL A 150 -5.34 13.59 0.56
C VAL A 150 -6.15 12.98 -0.57
N ALA A 151 -6.80 11.85 -0.28
CA ALA A 151 -7.82 11.27 -1.12
C ALA A 151 -9.10 11.07 -0.29
N ASP A 152 -10.21 11.59 -0.76
CA ASP A 152 -11.52 11.46 -0.13
C ASP A 152 -12.53 10.95 -1.14
N SER A 153 -13.32 9.95 -0.73
CA SER A 153 -14.36 9.38 -1.57
C SER A 153 -15.62 9.22 -0.74
N PHE A 154 -16.70 9.84 -1.20
CA PHE A 154 -17.91 9.95 -0.42
C PHE A 154 -19.18 9.83 -1.24
N TYR A 155 -20.24 9.48 -0.52
CA TYR A 155 -21.60 9.47 -0.98
C TYR A 155 -22.36 10.58 -0.26
N ASP A 156 -22.93 11.50 -1.01
CA ASP A 156 -23.77 12.60 -0.60
C ASP A 156 -25.21 12.32 -1.04
N ALA A 157 -26.08 11.96 -0.08
CA ALA A 157 -27.46 11.60 -0.37
C ALA A 157 -28.31 12.78 -0.87
N GLN A 158 -27.89 14.02 -0.56
CA GLN A 158 -28.65 15.24 -0.83
C GLN A 158 -28.21 15.91 -2.14
N ALA A 159 -27.10 15.49 -2.74
CA ALA A 159 -26.63 15.99 -4.03
C ALA A 159 -27.69 15.78 -5.13
N ASN A 160 -28.13 16.88 -5.77
CA ASN A 160 -28.99 16.94 -6.96
C ASN A 160 -30.16 15.94 -6.97
N ASN A 161 -30.97 15.87 -5.90
CA ASN A 161 -32.09 14.92 -5.78
C ASN A 161 -31.68 13.43 -5.96
N GLY A 162 -30.44 13.08 -5.64
CA GLY A 162 -29.88 11.73 -5.76
C GLY A 162 -29.04 11.49 -7.02
N ALA A 163 -29.01 12.43 -7.97
CA ALA A 163 -28.12 12.36 -9.13
C ALA A 163 -26.68 12.75 -8.76
N GLY A 164 -25.70 11.93 -9.15
CA GLY A 164 -24.29 12.23 -8.84
C GLY A 164 -23.94 12.16 -7.35
N ALA A 165 -24.70 11.40 -6.57
CA ALA A 165 -24.47 11.23 -5.13
C ALA A 165 -23.06 10.72 -4.78
N PHE A 166 -22.39 10.02 -5.69
CA PHE A 166 -20.98 9.64 -5.50
C PHE A 166 -20.06 10.76 -5.96
N ARG A 167 -19.21 11.23 -5.04
CA ARG A 167 -18.27 12.33 -5.23
C ARG A 167 -16.92 11.96 -4.64
N GLU A 168 -15.90 12.66 -5.08
CA GLU A 168 -14.54 12.43 -4.64
C GLU A 168 -13.79 13.76 -4.64
N THR A 169 -12.78 13.88 -3.77
CA THR A 169 -11.82 14.97 -3.80
C THR A 169 -10.43 14.40 -3.59
N HIS A 170 -9.46 14.95 -4.31
CA HIS A 170 -8.06 14.58 -4.21
C HIS A 170 -7.19 15.83 -4.27
N SER A 171 -6.08 15.82 -3.54
CA SER A 171 -5.10 16.89 -3.55
C SER A 171 -3.77 16.36 -3.06
N PHE A 172 -2.68 16.98 -3.50
CA PHE A 172 -1.39 16.87 -2.86
C PHE A 172 -0.74 18.26 -2.80
N GLY A 173 0.23 18.42 -1.92
CA GLY A 173 1.06 19.62 -1.82
C GLY A 173 2.31 19.34 -0.99
N PHE A 174 3.21 20.31 -0.93
CA PHE A 174 4.43 20.31 -0.13
C PHE A 174 4.66 21.70 0.46
N GLN A 175 5.45 21.79 1.53
CA GLN A 175 5.82 23.03 2.22
C GLN A 175 7.12 23.64 1.67
N GLY A 176 7.93 22.86 0.97
CA GLY A 176 9.18 23.35 0.41
C GLY A 176 9.79 22.35 -0.56
N MET A 177 10.59 22.87 -1.48
CA MET A 177 11.46 22.07 -2.33
C MET A 177 12.77 22.84 -2.52
N LYS A 178 13.90 22.14 -2.46
CA LYS A 178 15.23 22.69 -2.69
C LYS A 178 16.01 21.72 -3.56
N LEU A 179 16.72 22.25 -4.54
CA LEU A 179 17.66 21.47 -5.36
C LEU A 179 19.05 22.09 -5.22
N THR A 180 20.02 21.28 -4.85
CA THR A 180 21.43 21.69 -4.72
C THR A 180 22.24 20.91 -5.73
N MET A 181 22.90 21.61 -6.67
CA MET A 181 23.75 20.99 -7.68
C MET A 181 25.21 20.92 -7.21
N PRO A 182 25.98 19.88 -7.57
CA PRO A 182 27.43 19.84 -7.35
C PRO A 182 28.14 20.94 -8.15
N GLU A 183 29.26 21.46 -7.63
CA GLU A 183 30.06 22.48 -8.31
C GLU A 183 30.44 22.05 -9.73
N ASN A 184 30.30 22.96 -10.71
CA ASN A 184 30.59 22.75 -12.14
C ASN A 184 29.74 21.70 -12.87
N SER A 185 28.58 21.30 -12.32
CA SER A 185 27.63 20.44 -13.03
C SER A 185 26.93 21.19 -14.17
N PRO A 186 26.80 20.61 -15.39
CA PRO A 186 25.99 21.21 -16.44
C PRO A 186 24.52 21.26 -16.00
N VAL A 187 23.90 22.44 -16.13
CA VAL A 187 22.49 22.67 -15.76
C VAL A 187 21.65 22.84 -17.03
N PRO A 188 20.78 21.87 -17.36
CA PRO A 188 19.82 22.01 -18.46
C PRO A 188 18.87 23.20 -18.25
N ALA A 189 18.31 23.76 -19.32
CA ALA A 189 17.45 24.94 -19.25
C ALA A 189 16.21 24.72 -18.38
N GLU A 190 15.63 23.52 -18.43
CA GLU A 190 14.46 23.12 -17.65
C GLU A 190 14.79 22.99 -16.15
N VAL A 191 16.01 22.52 -15.83
CA VAL A 191 16.51 22.49 -14.45
C VAL A 191 16.83 23.90 -13.96
N GLN A 192 17.31 24.78 -14.83
CA GLN A 192 17.53 26.20 -14.50
C GLN A 192 16.20 26.90 -14.18
N GLN A 193 15.13 26.65 -14.94
CA GLN A 193 13.79 27.18 -14.63
C GLN A 193 13.28 26.71 -13.26
N LEU A 194 13.52 25.44 -12.91
CA LEU A 194 13.21 24.93 -11.58
C LEU A 194 14.02 25.68 -10.51
N LEU A 195 15.34 25.81 -10.68
CA LEU A 195 16.20 26.54 -9.75
C LEU A 195 15.76 28.00 -9.58
N ASP A 196 15.38 28.67 -10.68
CA ASP A 196 14.90 30.04 -10.66
C ASP A 196 13.61 30.17 -9.82
N ILE A 197 12.65 29.24 -9.99
CA ILE A 197 11.42 29.18 -9.17
C ILE A 197 11.76 28.95 -7.70
N LEU A 198 12.62 27.97 -7.40
CA LEU A 198 13.01 27.62 -6.04
C LEU A 198 13.84 28.72 -5.35
N SER A 199 14.52 29.57 -6.12
CA SER A 199 15.32 30.69 -5.62
C SER A 199 14.52 31.93 -5.25
N GLN A 200 13.19 31.94 -5.47
CA GLN A 200 12.30 33.06 -5.15
C GLN A 200 12.07 33.20 -3.63
N VAL A 201 13.12 33.57 -2.89
CA VAL A 201 13.13 33.69 -1.42
C VAL A 201 12.12 34.68 -0.83
N THR A 202 11.52 35.55 -1.64
CA THR A 202 10.49 36.53 -1.20
C THR A 202 9.06 36.14 -1.55
N ALA A 203 8.84 35.10 -2.37
CA ALA A 203 7.51 34.66 -2.73
C ALA A 203 6.87 33.83 -1.61
N PRO A 204 5.54 33.89 -1.40
CA PRO A 204 4.85 32.95 -0.52
C PRO A 204 5.11 31.52 -0.97
N VAL A 205 5.39 30.61 -0.02
CA VAL A 205 5.61 29.17 -0.28
C VAL A 205 4.54 28.57 -1.18
N THR A 206 3.28 28.92 -0.96
CA THR A 206 2.14 28.44 -1.77
C THR A 206 2.26 28.83 -3.24
N GLN A 207 2.83 30.00 -3.54
CA GLN A 207 3.08 30.45 -4.91
C GLN A 207 4.22 29.66 -5.55
N ILE A 208 5.32 29.44 -4.84
CA ILE A 208 6.46 28.62 -5.30
C ILE A 208 5.98 27.20 -5.62
N VAL A 209 5.20 26.59 -4.71
CA VAL A 209 4.62 25.25 -4.89
C VAL A 209 3.74 25.20 -6.15
N ASN A 210 2.87 26.18 -6.35
CA ASN A 210 2.00 26.23 -7.52
C ASN A 210 2.80 26.37 -8.82
N GLN A 211 3.88 27.16 -8.82
CA GLN A 211 4.76 27.32 -9.99
C GLN A 211 5.53 26.04 -10.30
N VAL A 212 6.06 25.34 -9.28
CA VAL A 212 6.72 24.03 -9.47
C VAL A 212 5.72 23.00 -10.01
N VAL A 213 4.50 22.95 -9.45
CA VAL A 213 3.45 22.07 -9.94
C VAL A 213 3.09 22.40 -11.39
N GLN A 214 3.00 23.68 -11.73
CA GLN A 214 2.70 24.11 -13.09
C GLN A 214 3.82 23.71 -14.06
N LEU A 215 5.09 23.99 -13.73
CA LEU A 215 6.25 23.58 -14.53
C LEU A 215 6.21 22.07 -14.80
N LEU A 216 6.12 21.26 -13.75
CA LEU A 216 6.14 19.80 -13.90
C LEU A 216 4.88 19.24 -14.60
N THR A 217 3.78 19.99 -14.68
CA THR A 217 2.57 19.62 -15.43
C THR A 217 2.69 19.97 -16.91
N GLU A 218 3.38 21.06 -17.24
CA GLU A 218 3.58 21.53 -18.63
C GLU A 218 4.64 20.72 -19.37
N LEU A 219 5.58 20.09 -18.66
CA LEU A 219 6.56 19.19 -19.25
C LEU A 219 5.88 17.93 -19.82
N ALA A 220 6.13 17.64 -21.10
CA ALA A 220 5.63 16.44 -21.77
C ALA A 220 6.32 15.15 -21.30
N ALA A 221 7.48 15.26 -20.67
CA ALA A 221 8.29 14.17 -20.12
C ALA A 221 8.75 14.53 -18.69
N PRO A 222 9.11 13.55 -17.86
CA PRO A 222 9.74 13.81 -16.56
C PRO A 222 10.93 14.78 -16.68
N LEU A 223 11.11 15.64 -15.68
CA LEU A 223 12.24 16.57 -15.62
C LEU A 223 13.51 15.78 -15.30
N GLU A 224 14.42 15.69 -16.28
CA GLU A 224 15.72 15.05 -16.11
C GLU A 224 16.67 15.94 -15.30
N ILE A 225 17.19 15.41 -14.20
CA ILE A 225 18.24 16.03 -13.37
C ILE A 225 19.52 15.19 -13.55
N PRO A 226 20.52 15.71 -14.29
CA PRO A 226 21.76 14.98 -14.51
C PRO A 226 22.41 14.51 -13.21
N GLY A 227 22.73 13.21 -13.14
CA GLY A 227 23.36 12.60 -11.96
C GLY A 227 22.40 12.18 -10.85
N LEU A 228 21.10 12.47 -10.94
CA LEU A 228 20.07 12.01 -10.00
C LEU A 228 19.02 11.12 -10.68
N GLY A 229 18.60 11.46 -11.90
CA GLY A 229 17.51 10.81 -12.64
C GLY A 229 16.39 11.80 -12.91
N SER A 230 15.15 11.32 -13.04
CA SER A 230 14.02 12.17 -13.44
C SER A 230 12.93 12.33 -12.39
N ILE A 231 12.36 13.54 -12.33
CA ILE A 231 11.29 13.90 -11.41
C ILE A 231 10.03 14.19 -12.20
N SER A 232 8.92 13.64 -11.73
CA SER A 232 7.59 13.96 -12.23
C SER A 232 6.60 14.08 -11.09
N LEU A 233 5.55 14.88 -11.31
CA LEU A 233 4.41 14.85 -10.42
C LEU A 233 3.82 13.46 -10.40
N GLY A 234 3.38 13.05 -9.22
CA GLY A 234 2.52 11.89 -9.11
C GLY A 234 1.12 12.18 -9.71
N THR A 235 0.23 11.21 -9.58
CA THR A 235 -1.14 11.32 -10.09
C THR A 235 -2.07 11.81 -9.00
N SER A 236 -2.77 12.92 -9.26
CA SER A 236 -4.01 13.25 -8.56
C SER A 236 -5.16 12.98 -9.51
N SER A 237 -6.00 12.00 -9.17
CA SER A 237 -7.11 11.62 -10.03
C SER A 237 -8.26 11.04 -9.22
N GLY A 238 -9.44 11.10 -9.83
CA GLY A 238 -10.59 10.45 -9.26
C GLY A 238 -11.55 9.95 -10.31
N LYS A 239 -12.43 9.06 -9.87
CA LYS A 239 -13.43 8.43 -10.71
C LYS A 239 -14.71 8.23 -9.93
N THR A 240 -15.77 8.84 -10.43
CA THR A 240 -17.13 8.64 -9.96
C THR A 240 -17.90 7.77 -10.96
N GLY A 241 -18.87 7.03 -10.44
CA GLY A 241 -19.78 6.23 -11.23
C GLY A 241 -21.12 6.13 -10.51
N PRO A 242 -22.12 5.44 -11.08
CA PRO A 242 -23.46 5.35 -10.47
C PRO A 242 -23.45 4.68 -9.08
N ASN A 243 -22.41 3.89 -8.81
CA ASN A 243 -22.32 2.96 -7.69
C ASN A 243 -21.02 3.08 -6.88
N PHE A 244 -20.13 4.02 -7.22
CA PHE A 244 -18.87 4.19 -6.51
C PHE A 244 -18.26 5.57 -6.73
N ALA A 245 -17.38 5.94 -5.81
CA ALA A 245 -16.39 7.00 -5.97
C ALA A 245 -15.03 6.47 -5.54
N ALA A 246 -13.98 6.87 -6.26
CA ALA A 246 -12.60 6.61 -5.90
C ALA A 246 -11.77 7.86 -6.12
N ALA A 247 -10.84 8.11 -5.20
CA ALA A 247 -9.84 9.16 -5.28
C ALA A 247 -8.46 8.52 -5.08
N GLU A 248 -7.49 9.09 -5.77
CA GLU A 248 -6.09 8.73 -5.66
C GLU A 248 -5.27 10.01 -5.76
N ALA A 249 -4.47 10.25 -4.74
CA ALA A 249 -3.50 11.33 -4.71
C ALA A 249 -2.13 10.72 -4.43
N TYR A 250 -1.18 11.10 -5.25
CA TYR A 250 0.19 10.65 -5.18
C TYR A 250 1.03 11.84 -5.59
N ALA A 251 1.97 12.24 -4.74
CA ALA A 251 2.55 13.58 -4.84
C ALA A 251 3.72 13.63 -5.83
N LEU A 252 4.67 12.71 -5.69
CA LEU A 252 5.89 12.72 -6.50
C LEU A 252 6.33 11.32 -6.88
N ARG A 253 6.75 11.19 -8.14
CA ARG A 253 7.41 10.02 -8.71
C ARG A 253 8.80 10.42 -9.16
N ILE A 254 9.78 9.68 -8.67
CA ILE A 254 11.18 9.94 -8.96
C ILE A 254 11.76 8.67 -9.53
N LEU A 255 12.29 8.77 -10.74
CA LEU A 255 13.09 7.73 -11.35
C LEU A 255 14.55 8.05 -11.03
N VAL A 256 15.27 7.10 -10.48
CA VAL A 256 16.68 7.26 -10.12
C VAL A 256 17.48 6.38 -11.06
N ASP A 257 18.23 7.01 -11.96
CA ASP A 257 19.02 6.30 -12.97
C ASP A 257 20.50 6.16 -12.57
N ALA A 258 20.89 6.80 -11.47
CA ALA A 258 22.26 6.81 -10.96
C ALA A 258 22.78 5.40 -10.57
N THR A 259 21.89 4.44 -10.32
CA THR A 259 22.24 3.08 -9.87
C THR A 259 22.37 2.07 -11.02
N GLY A 260 22.07 2.46 -12.27
CA GLY A 260 22.06 1.54 -13.42
C GLY A 260 20.86 0.58 -13.45
N GLU A 261 19.89 0.74 -12.56
CA GLU A 261 18.69 -0.09 -12.41
C GLU A 261 17.44 0.82 -12.42
N ASP A 262 16.33 0.36 -13.01
CA ASP A 262 15.08 1.11 -13.05
C ASP A 262 14.49 1.24 -11.63
N THR A 263 14.83 2.33 -10.95
CA THR A 263 14.44 2.58 -9.57
C THR A 263 13.37 3.67 -9.52
N VAL A 264 12.18 3.33 -9.02
CA VAL A 264 11.06 4.27 -8.89
C VAL A 264 10.74 4.48 -7.42
N LEU A 265 11.01 5.69 -6.93
CA LEU A 265 10.58 6.13 -5.61
C LEU A 265 9.20 6.79 -5.70
N GLN A 266 8.30 6.28 -4.87
CA GLN A 266 6.94 6.75 -4.73
C GLN A 266 6.67 7.42 -3.41
N LEU A 267 6.35 8.72 -3.44
CA LEU A 267 6.17 9.57 -2.27
C LEU A 267 4.71 10.02 -2.06
N GLY A 268 4.26 9.85 -0.82
CA GLY A 268 2.99 10.32 -0.27
C GLY A 268 1.78 9.85 -1.04
N ARG A 269 1.49 8.55 -1.05
CA ARG A 269 0.26 8.04 -1.67
C ARG A 269 -0.88 8.02 -0.66
N ALA A 270 -2.02 8.58 -1.08
CA ALA A 270 -3.32 8.38 -0.47
C ALA A 270 -4.31 7.86 -1.53
N SER A 271 -5.02 6.78 -1.23
CA SER A 271 -6.09 6.27 -2.08
C SER A 271 -7.29 5.87 -1.25
N SER A 272 -8.48 6.24 -1.72
CA SER A 272 -9.74 5.95 -1.07
C SER A 272 -10.78 5.47 -2.08
N ARG A 273 -11.71 4.63 -1.61
CA ARG A 273 -12.84 4.17 -2.41
C ARG A 273 -14.05 3.91 -1.53
N ILE A 274 -15.19 4.45 -1.95
CA ILE A 274 -16.51 4.08 -1.45
C ILE A 274 -17.33 3.44 -2.57
N SER A 275 -18.11 2.42 -2.26
CA SER A 275 -18.99 1.77 -3.23
C SER A 275 -20.28 1.22 -2.63
N ARG A 276 -21.29 1.02 -3.48
CA ARG A 276 -22.55 0.33 -3.18
C ARG A 276 -23.05 -0.42 -4.42
N PRO A 277 -23.92 -1.44 -4.29
CA PRO A 277 -24.32 -2.10 -3.06
C PRO A 277 -23.29 -3.17 -2.63
N VAL A 278 -23.21 -3.42 -1.32
CA VAL A 278 -22.45 -4.53 -0.71
C VAL A 278 -23.39 -5.40 0.16
N PRO A 279 -24.45 -5.98 -0.42
CA PRO A 279 -25.58 -6.51 0.34
C PRO A 279 -25.25 -7.80 1.10
N ALA A 280 -24.32 -8.60 0.58
CA ALA A 280 -23.88 -9.85 1.20
C ALA A 280 -22.67 -9.66 2.11
N GLY A 281 -22.00 -8.51 2.03
CA GLY A 281 -20.72 -8.26 2.68
C GLY A 281 -19.70 -7.63 1.75
N VAL A 282 -18.43 -7.73 2.10
CA VAL A 282 -17.34 -7.15 1.29
C VAL A 282 -16.33 -8.20 0.88
N PHE A 283 -15.90 -8.13 -0.38
CA PHE A 283 -14.77 -8.92 -0.87
C PHE A 283 -13.46 -8.32 -0.38
N ARG A 284 -12.54 -9.19 0.05
CA ARG A 284 -11.13 -8.86 0.27
C ARG A 284 -10.29 -9.88 -0.44
N SER A 285 -9.37 -9.42 -1.27
CA SER A 285 -8.40 -10.30 -1.92
C SER A 285 -7.10 -9.55 -2.16
N THR A 286 -6.05 -10.34 -2.29
CA THR A 286 -4.72 -9.88 -2.68
C THR A 286 -4.14 -10.94 -3.61
N MET A 287 -3.41 -10.49 -4.62
CA MET A 287 -2.69 -11.36 -5.54
C MET A 287 -1.28 -10.80 -5.67
N SER A 288 -0.28 -11.67 -5.60
CA SER A 288 1.12 -11.34 -5.88
C SER A 288 1.76 -12.48 -6.65
N ALA A 289 2.59 -12.17 -7.64
CA ALA A 289 3.36 -13.21 -8.34
C ALA A 289 4.57 -13.65 -7.51
N LEU A 290 5.15 -12.73 -6.75
CA LEU A 290 6.34 -12.92 -5.92
C LEU A 290 6.14 -12.25 -4.55
N GLU A 291 6.48 -12.95 -3.49
CA GLU A 291 6.79 -12.40 -2.18
C GLU A 291 8.03 -13.11 -1.66
N LEU A 292 9.14 -12.39 -1.58
CA LEU A 292 10.42 -12.88 -1.12
C LEU A 292 10.69 -12.28 0.26
N THR A 293 11.08 -13.11 1.22
CA THR A 293 11.66 -12.67 2.48
C THR A 293 13.05 -13.26 2.66
N ALA A 294 13.99 -12.46 3.15
CA ALA A 294 15.38 -12.84 3.34
C ALA A 294 15.93 -12.24 4.65
N LEU A 295 17.02 -12.82 5.14
CA LEU A 295 17.76 -12.38 6.34
C LEU A 295 16.83 -12.32 7.56
N ASN A 296 16.17 -13.42 7.94
CA ASN A 296 15.18 -13.45 9.03
C ASN A 296 14.07 -12.37 8.92
N ASP A 297 13.49 -12.22 7.73
CA ASP A 297 12.44 -11.23 7.41
C ASP A 297 12.88 -9.75 7.50
N ILE A 298 14.19 -9.46 7.61
CA ILE A 298 14.72 -8.08 7.56
C ILE A 298 14.50 -7.43 6.19
N VAL A 299 14.54 -8.22 5.11
CA VAL A 299 14.27 -7.76 3.75
C VAL A 299 13.03 -8.49 3.21
N SER A 300 12.04 -7.72 2.77
CA SER A 300 10.84 -8.24 2.10
C SER A 300 10.63 -7.54 0.77
N LEU A 301 10.51 -8.34 -0.28
CA LEU A 301 10.36 -7.89 -1.66
C LEU A 301 9.10 -8.50 -2.28
N GLY A 302 8.42 -7.79 -3.18
CA GLY A 302 7.25 -8.36 -3.87
C GLY A 302 6.36 -7.31 -4.51
N GLY A 303 5.04 -7.42 -4.31
CA GLY A 303 4.10 -6.36 -4.71
C GLY A 303 3.96 -6.12 -6.22
N ILE A 304 4.42 -7.05 -7.06
CA ILE A 304 4.44 -6.90 -8.52
C ILE A 304 3.00 -6.70 -9.03
N ALA A 305 2.70 -5.48 -9.48
CA ALA A 305 1.37 -5.04 -9.87
C ALA A 305 0.23 -5.51 -8.94
N GLN A 306 0.53 -5.62 -7.63
CA GLN A 306 -0.44 -6.10 -6.65
C GLN A 306 -1.68 -5.20 -6.64
N ARG A 307 -2.85 -5.81 -6.84
CA ARG A 307 -4.13 -5.14 -6.67
C ARG A 307 -5.07 -5.95 -5.80
N SER A 308 -5.91 -5.25 -5.08
CA SER A 308 -7.00 -5.82 -4.31
C SER A 308 -8.33 -5.50 -4.96
N ILE A 309 -9.27 -6.46 -4.93
CA ILE A 309 -10.61 -6.29 -5.53
C ILE A 309 -11.37 -5.11 -4.86
N PRO A 310 -12.25 -4.41 -5.59
CA PRO A 310 -13.22 -3.48 -5.01
C PRO A 310 -14.16 -4.15 -3.99
N CYS A 311 -14.70 -3.41 -3.02
CA CYS A 311 -15.47 -4.01 -1.92
C CYS A 311 -16.80 -4.64 -2.39
N GLU A 312 -17.43 -4.04 -3.40
CA GLU A 312 -18.62 -4.52 -4.11
C GLU A 312 -18.32 -5.72 -5.03
N GLY A 313 -17.05 -6.06 -5.23
CA GLY A 313 -16.61 -7.00 -6.24
C GLY A 313 -16.51 -6.35 -7.62
N THR A 314 -16.82 -7.13 -8.66
CA THR A 314 -16.74 -6.71 -10.06
C THR A 314 -18.09 -6.87 -10.79
N PHE A 315 -19.18 -7.05 -10.03
CA PHE A 315 -20.50 -7.38 -10.56
C PHE A 315 -20.49 -8.61 -11.47
N GLY A 316 -19.65 -9.60 -11.14
CA GLY A 316 -19.50 -10.83 -11.92
C GLY A 316 -18.63 -10.72 -13.17
N LYS A 317 -18.08 -9.53 -13.50
CA LYS A 317 -17.16 -9.38 -14.62
C LYS A 317 -15.75 -9.83 -14.22
N VAL A 318 -15.10 -10.64 -15.04
CA VAL A 318 -13.68 -10.96 -14.85
C VAL A 318 -12.87 -9.70 -15.17
N ARG A 319 -11.92 -9.37 -14.30
CA ARG A 319 -10.94 -8.32 -14.52
C ARG A 319 -9.56 -8.95 -14.60
N THR A 320 -8.72 -8.37 -15.43
CA THR A 320 -7.37 -8.85 -15.71
C THR A 320 -6.39 -7.70 -15.56
N ILE A 321 -5.26 -8.00 -14.95
CA ILE A 321 -4.09 -7.12 -14.87
C ILE A 321 -2.91 -7.97 -15.34
N SER A 322 -2.07 -7.41 -16.19
CA SER A 322 -0.90 -8.10 -16.70
C SER A 322 0.34 -7.23 -16.53
N THR A 323 1.47 -7.88 -16.29
CA THR A 323 2.79 -7.25 -16.23
C THR A 323 3.76 -8.16 -17.00
N PRO A 324 4.47 -7.64 -18.01
CA PRO A 324 5.26 -8.49 -18.91
C PRO A 324 6.47 -9.10 -18.20
N THR A 325 7.19 -8.31 -17.41
CA THR A 325 8.42 -8.72 -16.74
C THR A 325 8.54 -8.07 -15.36
N ALA A 326 9.20 -8.78 -14.45
CA ALA A 326 9.72 -8.24 -13.21
C ALA A 326 10.97 -9.03 -12.84
N SER A 327 11.97 -8.35 -12.30
CA SER A 327 13.22 -8.98 -11.91
C SER A 327 13.77 -8.37 -10.65
N LEU A 328 14.49 -9.19 -9.92
CA LEU A 328 15.36 -8.80 -8.83
C LEU A 328 16.69 -9.48 -9.11
N VAL A 329 17.74 -8.69 -9.30
CA VAL A 329 19.09 -9.22 -9.44
C VAL A 329 19.91 -8.63 -8.32
N HIS A 330 20.41 -9.50 -7.45
CA HIS A 330 21.38 -9.18 -6.42
C HIS A 330 22.57 -10.13 -6.57
N GLU A 331 23.74 -9.75 -6.05
CA GLU A 331 25.00 -10.52 -6.20
C GLU A 331 24.86 -12.01 -5.83
N GLN A 332 23.96 -12.32 -4.89
CA GLN A 332 23.75 -13.67 -4.36
C GLN A 332 22.48 -14.35 -4.88
N LEU A 333 21.53 -13.60 -5.45
CA LEU A 333 20.22 -14.14 -5.83
C LEU A 333 19.62 -13.37 -6.99
N GLY A 334 19.34 -14.08 -8.09
CA GLY A 334 18.56 -13.59 -9.22
C GLY A 334 17.18 -14.23 -9.22
N VAL A 335 16.12 -13.42 -9.25
CA VAL A 335 14.74 -13.87 -9.50
C VAL A 335 14.19 -13.09 -10.68
N SER A 336 13.71 -13.79 -11.70
CA SER A 336 13.06 -13.16 -12.86
C SER A 336 11.71 -13.82 -13.13
N LEU A 337 10.73 -13.00 -13.49
CA LEU A 337 9.37 -13.41 -13.79
C LEU A 337 8.96 -12.85 -15.16
N LYS A 338 8.29 -13.67 -15.95
CA LYS A 338 7.71 -13.29 -17.24
C LYS A 338 6.23 -13.66 -17.32
N GLY A 339 5.47 -12.84 -18.04
CA GLY A 339 4.08 -13.12 -18.37
C GLY A 339 3.17 -13.19 -17.14
N MET A 340 3.31 -12.24 -16.22
CA MET A 340 2.49 -12.22 -15.00
C MET A 340 1.08 -11.74 -15.33
N LYS A 341 0.08 -12.48 -14.86
CA LYS A 341 -1.33 -12.17 -15.08
C LYS A 341 -2.15 -12.45 -13.82
N TYR A 342 -2.85 -11.43 -13.35
CA TYR A 342 -3.80 -11.53 -12.25
C TYR A 342 -5.21 -11.48 -12.79
N THR A 343 -6.06 -12.43 -12.39
CA THR A 343 -7.48 -12.37 -12.73
C THR A 343 -8.35 -12.48 -11.50
N TYR A 344 -9.44 -11.72 -11.51
CA TYR A 344 -10.33 -11.71 -10.37
C TYR A 344 -11.77 -11.41 -10.76
N GLN A 345 -12.68 -11.91 -9.92
CA GLN A 345 -14.11 -11.68 -10.05
C GLN A 345 -14.74 -11.62 -8.66
N GLY A 346 -15.71 -10.73 -8.48
CA GLY A 346 -16.61 -10.75 -7.33
C GLY A 346 -18.04 -10.47 -7.77
N LEU A 347 -18.99 -11.24 -7.26
CA LEU A 347 -20.41 -11.06 -7.50
C LEU A 347 -21.16 -11.20 -6.17
N GLN A 348 -22.04 -10.25 -5.90
CA GLN A 348 -22.97 -10.29 -4.76
C GLN A 348 -24.40 -10.28 -5.28
N LYS A 349 -25.22 -11.21 -4.82
CA LYS A 349 -26.66 -11.29 -5.11
C LYS A 349 -27.40 -11.48 -3.79
N GLY A 350 -28.04 -10.42 -3.29
CA GLY A 350 -28.71 -10.45 -1.98
C GLY A 350 -27.73 -10.75 -0.86
N ALA A 351 -27.98 -11.81 -0.08
CA ALA A 351 -27.11 -12.27 1.01
C ALA A 351 -26.00 -13.24 0.57
N VAL A 352 -25.96 -13.62 -0.72
CA VAL A 352 -25.00 -14.58 -1.28
C VAL A 352 -23.89 -13.87 -2.02
N GLY A 353 -22.66 -14.34 -1.83
CA GLY A 353 -21.47 -13.83 -2.52
C GLY A 353 -20.68 -14.95 -3.19
N ARG A 354 -20.16 -14.72 -4.39
CA ARG A 354 -19.17 -15.61 -5.01
C ARG A 354 -18.08 -14.82 -5.70
N GLY A 355 -16.87 -15.32 -5.67
CA GLY A 355 -15.76 -14.66 -6.33
C GLY A 355 -14.54 -15.54 -6.40
N PHE A 356 -13.54 -15.05 -7.12
CA PHE A 356 -12.26 -15.70 -7.18
C PHE A 356 -11.14 -14.67 -7.33
N SER A 357 -9.93 -15.12 -7.04
CA SER A 357 -8.70 -14.43 -7.39
C SER A 357 -7.71 -15.47 -7.92
N SER A 358 -6.88 -15.08 -8.87
CA SER A 358 -5.83 -15.93 -9.43
C SER A 358 -4.59 -15.13 -9.77
N ALA A 359 -3.44 -15.79 -9.66
CA ALA A 359 -2.15 -15.31 -10.13
C ALA A 359 -1.58 -16.35 -11.09
N GLN A 360 -1.12 -15.90 -12.25
CA GLN A 360 -0.47 -16.71 -13.28
C GLN A 360 0.89 -16.09 -13.61
N VAL A 361 1.88 -16.94 -13.84
CA VAL A 361 3.22 -16.55 -14.28
C VAL A 361 3.67 -17.56 -15.32
N ASP A 362 4.01 -17.08 -16.52
CA ASP A 362 4.41 -17.95 -17.63
C ASP A 362 5.78 -18.59 -17.38
N GLU A 363 6.71 -17.83 -16.81
CA GLU A 363 8.04 -18.31 -16.45
C GLU A 363 8.54 -17.63 -15.17
N VAL A 364 9.07 -18.41 -14.24
CA VAL A 364 9.86 -17.94 -13.10
C VAL A 364 11.22 -18.60 -13.18
N ARG A 365 12.29 -17.81 -13.09
CA ARG A 365 13.65 -18.32 -12.91
C ARG A 365 14.22 -17.80 -11.61
N VAL A 366 14.69 -18.71 -10.76
CA VAL A 366 15.44 -18.41 -9.54
C VAL A 366 16.85 -18.95 -9.71
N ALA A 367 17.84 -18.08 -9.66
CA ALA A 367 19.23 -18.44 -9.86
C ALA A 367 20.07 -17.98 -8.66
N VAL A 368 20.84 -18.89 -8.08
CA VAL A 368 21.93 -18.58 -7.15
C VAL A 368 23.22 -18.89 -7.90
N PRO A 369 24.13 -17.91 -8.07
CA PRO A 369 25.35 -18.10 -8.84
C PRO A 369 26.10 -19.37 -8.45
N ASN A 370 26.53 -20.14 -9.46
CA ASN A 370 27.33 -21.35 -9.34
C ASN A 370 26.77 -22.49 -8.46
N SER A 371 25.49 -22.44 -8.05
CA SER A 371 24.95 -23.39 -7.07
C SER A 371 23.51 -23.84 -7.32
N LEU A 372 22.65 -22.98 -7.88
CA LEU A 372 21.24 -23.31 -8.07
C LEU A 372 20.63 -22.59 -9.28
N ASP A 373 19.90 -23.33 -10.11
CA ASP A 373 19.02 -22.79 -11.15
C ASP A 373 17.67 -23.51 -11.09
N ILE A 374 16.62 -22.81 -10.69
CA ILE A 374 15.25 -23.31 -10.68
C ILE A 374 14.47 -22.59 -11.78
N LEU A 375 13.90 -23.36 -12.70
CA LEU A 375 13.02 -22.87 -13.76
C LEU A 375 11.63 -23.44 -13.58
N ILE A 376 10.64 -22.56 -13.43
CA ILE A 376 9.22 -22.92 -13.30
C ILE A 376 8.47 -22.34 -14.49
N LYS A 377 7.68 -23.17 -15.18
CA LYS A 377 6.87 -22.75 -16.33
C LYS A 377 5.38 -22.91 -16.02
N GLY A 378 4.59 -21.94 -16.46
CA GLY A 378 3.13 -21.97 -16.44
C GLY A 378 2.53 -22.08 -15.04
N LEU A 379 3.11 -21.42 -14.04
CA LEU A 379 2.59 -21.41 -12.67
C LEU A 379 1.24 -20.68 -12.62
N SER A 380 0.22 -21.31 -12.07
CA SER A 380 -1.09 -20.71 -11.86
C SER A 380 -1.66 -21.12 -10.51
N SER A 381 -2.06 -20.15 -9.71
CA SER A 381 -2.72 -20.34 -8.43
C SER A 381 -4.04 -19.61 -8.39
N ARG A 382 -5.05 -20.24 -7.80
CA ARG A 382 -6.41 -19.72 -7.77
C ARG A 382 -7.11 -20.08 -6.47
N VAL A 383 -7.88 -19.11 -5.97
CA VAL A 383 -8.79 -19.29 -4.83
C VAL A 383 -10.17 -18.86 -5.25
N ASP A 384 -11.13 -19.78 -5.21
CA ASP A 384 -12.55 -19.53 -5.34
C ASP A 384 -13.21 -19.49 -3.96
N VAL A 385 -14.09 -18.51 -3.75
CA VAL A 385 -14.86 -18.34 -2.52
C VAL A 385 -16.35 -18.25 -2.82
N TYR A 386 -17.15 -18.89 -1.97
CA TYR A 386 -18.61 -18.83 -1.99
C TYR A 386 -19.14 -18.60 -0.58
N ALA A 387 -19.82 -17.49 -0.37
CA ALA A 387 -20.51 -17.14 0.84
C ALA A 387 -22.00 -17.50 0.69
N PRO A 388 -22.47 -18.58 1.33
CA PRO A 388 -23.84 -19.08 1.18
C PRO A 388 -24.91 -18.18 1.83
N GLY A 389 -24.51 -17.33 2.78
CA GLY A 389 -25.44 -16.43 3.48
C GLY A 389 -24.80 -15.74 4.68
N LYS A 390 -25.56 -14.87 5.35
CA LYS A 390 -25.10 -14.14 6.53
C LYS A 390 -24.83 -15.10 7.69
N GLY A 391 -23.66 -14.98 8.32
CA GLY A 391 -23.31 -15.79 9.50
C GLY A 391 -23.08 -17.27 9.18
N GLN A 392 -22.76 -17.60 7.92
CA GLN A 392 -22.31 -18.92 7.52
C GLN A 392 -20.85 -18.89 7.06
N GLU A 393 -20.14 -20.00 7.25
CA GLU A 393 -18.75 -20.10 6.83
C GLU A 393 -18.64 -20.02 5.31
N VAL A 394 -17.65 -19.25 4.84
CA VAL A 394 -17.33 -19.15 3.41
C VAL A 394 -16.76 -20.48 2.94
N ARG A 395 -17.37 -21.08 1.91
CA ARG A 395 -16.83 -22.25 1.21
C ARG A 395 -15.65 -21.80 0.35
N LYS A 396 -14.55 -22.55 0.38
CA LYS A 396 -13.33 -22.23 -0.36
C LYS A 396 -12.92 -23.42 -1.24
N LYS A 397 -12.44 -23.13 -2.45
CA LYS A 397 -11.75 -24.10 -3.30
C LYS A 397 -10.43 -23.47 -3.74
N VAL A 398 -9.35 -24.23 -3.59
CA VAL A 398 -8.01 -23.81 -3.97
C VAL A 398 -7.50 -24.74 -5.06
N SER A 399 -6.80 -24.19 -6.04
CA SER A 399 -6.07 -24.96 -7.05
C SER A 399 -4.75 -24.28 -7.37
N THR A 400 -3.69 -25.09 -7.51
CA THR A 400 -2.42 -24.67 -8.09
C THR A 400 -2.02 -25.66 -9.18
N THR A 401 -1.50 -25.14 -10.29
CA THR A 401 -1.01 -25.91 -11.42
C THR A 401 0.31 -25.30 -11.90
N PHE A 402 1.16 -26.11 -12.51
CA PHE A 402 2.37 -25.69 -13.24
C PHE A 402 2.57 -26.63 -14.42
N ALA A 403 3.24 -26.16 -15.47
CA ALA A 403 3.55 -26.96 -16.65
C ALA A 403 4.83 -27.78 -16.47
N GLN A 404 5.87 -27.16 -15.88
CA GLN A 404 7.16 -27.79 -15.67
C GLN A 404 7.91 -27.11 -14.52
N ILE A 405 8.66 -27.90 -13.74
CA ILE A 405 9.62 -27.39 -12.76
C ILE A 405 10.94 -28.13 -12.95
N LEU A 406 11.99 -27.38 -13.27
CA LEU A 406 13.37 -27.87 -13.35
C LEU A 406 14.17 -27.35 -12.16
N VAL A 407 14.93 -28.22 -11.50
CA VAL A 407 15.93 -27.85 -10.48
C VAL A 407 17.28 -28.34 -10.99
N ASN A 408 18.20 -27.42 -11.26
CA ASN A 408 19.51 -27.70 -11.87
C ASN A 408 19.40 -28.55 -13.15
N GLY A 409 18.37 -28.28 -13.96
CA GLY A 409 18.06 -29.02 -15.19
C GLY A 409 17.31 -30.35 -15.00
N VAL A 410 17.14 -30.83 -13.76
CA VAL A 410 16.37 -32.05 -13.47
C VAL A 410 14.89 -31.72 -13.35
N ASP A 411 14.04 -32.41 -14.11
CA ASP A 411 12.59 -32.23 -14.04
C ASP A 411 12.00 -32.93 -12.81
N ILE A 412 11.34 -32.14 -11.95
CA ILE A 412 10.74 -32.60 -10.69
C ILE A 412 9.21 -32.49 -10.70
N THR A 413 8.61 -32.18 -11.86
CA THR A 413 7.18 -31.88 -12.01
C THR A 413 6.30 -32.98 -11.40
N ASP A 414 6.61 -34.24 -11.68
CA ASP A 414 5.84 -35.39 -11.20
C ASP A 414 6.09 -35.72 -9.72
N SER A 415 7.18 -35.22 -9.14
CA SER A 415 7.54 -35.43 -7.72
C SER A 415 6.85 -34.44 -6.79
N LEU A 416 6.33 -33.32 -7.30
CA LEU A 416 5.65 -32.32 -6.49
C LEU A 416 4.15 -32.64 -6.32
N ARG A 417 3.72 -32.71 -5.07
CA ARG A 417 2.33 -32.84 -4.65
C ARG A 417 2.05 -31.87 -3.49
N PRO A 418 0.80 -31.46 -3.26
CA PRO A 418 0.46 -30.71 -2.04
C PRO A 418 0.88 -31.49 -0.79
N GLY A 419 1.56 -30.83 0.14
CA GLY A 419 2.09 -31.46 1.36
C GLY A 419 3.63 -31.51 1.38
N PRO A 420 4.26 -32.70 1.53
CA PRO A 420 5.72 -32.77 1.58
C PRO A 420 6.33 -32.23 0.29
N GLY A 421 7.33 -31.34 0.44
CA GLY A 421 8.03 -30.72 -0.67
C GLY A 421 9.11 -31.61 -1.27
N TYR A 422 9.65 -31.20 -2.42
CA TYR A 422 10.85 -31.77 -3.01
C TYR A 422 12.09 -31.10 -2.38
N THR A 423 12.96 -31.89 -1.76
CA THR A 423 14.20 -31.40 -1.12
C THR A 423 15.37 -31.55 -2.08
N PHE A 424 16.25 -30.55 -2.11
CA PHE A 424 17.51 -30.54 -2.85
C PHE A 424 18.61 -29.98 -1.93
N ASP A 425 19.88 -30.07 -2.35
CA ASP A 425 21.04 -29.80 -1.49
C ASP A 425 20.98 -28.47 -0.73
N ASN A 426 20.39 -27.43 -1.33
CA ASN A 426 20.33 -26.08 -0.77
C ASN A 426 18.90 -25.60 -0.43
N GLY A 427 17.92 -26.50 -0.33
CA GLY A 427 16.57 -26.06 -0.01
C GLY A 427 15.44 -27.06 -0.26
N VAL A 428 14.23 -26.53 -0.24
CA VAL A 428 13.00 -27.30 -0.51
C VAL A 428 12.04 -26.49 -1.36
N VAL A 429 11.41 -27.16 -2.34
CA VAL A 429 10.26 -26.63 -3.10
C VAL A 429 8.99 -27.29 -2.59
N GLN A 430 8.01 -26.50 -2.17
CA GLN A 430 6.70 -26.98 -1.71
C GLN A 430 5.58 -26.43 -2.60
N MET A 431 4.55 -27.24 -2.81
CA MET A 431 3.37 -26.88 -3.60
C MET A 431 2.15 -26.62 -2.72
N LEU A 432 1.35 -25.62 -3.11
CA LEU A 432 0.04 -25.30 -2.53
C LEU A 432 0.14 -25.11 -1.01
N VAL A 433 1.04 -24.24 -0.57
CA VAL A 433 1.24 -23.97 0.85
C VAL A 433 0.15 -23.03 1.34
N GLN A 434 -0.72 -23.53 2.21
CA GLN A 434 -1.78 -22.73 2.82
C GLN A 434 -1.20 -21.83 3.91
N GLN A 435 -1.30 -20.52 3.72
CA GLN A 435 -0.73 -19.51 4.61
C GLN A 435 -1.71 -19.07 5.71
N ASP A 436 -3.01 -19.01 5.39
CA ASP A 436 -4.08 -18.69 6.35
C ASP A 436 -5.39 -19.30 5.86
N ARG A 437 -6.19 -19.84 6.78
CA ARG A 437 -7.56 -20.27 6.53
C ARG A 437 -8.42 -19.94 7.74
N ASN A 438 -9.50 -19.22 7.50
CA ASN A 438 -10.42 -18.81 8.54
C ASN A 438 -11.87 -18.82 8.05
N TYR A 439 -12.79 -18.43 8.93
CA TYR A 439 -14.23 -18.42 8.64
C TYR A 439 -14.61 -17.66 7.36
N TYR A 440 -13.83 -16.64 6.97
CA TYR A 440 -14.12 -15.74 5.87
C TYR A 440 -13.41 -16.08 4.56
N GLY A 441 -12.41 -16.96 4.56
CA GLY A 441 -11.67 -17.30 3.34
C GLY A 441 -10.33 -17.97 3.58
N THR A 442 -9.44 -17.85 2.59
CA THR A 442 -8.10 -18.48 2.62
C THR A 442 -7.05 -17.64 1.87
N LYS A 443 -5.79 -17.82 2.24
CA LYS A 443 -4.58 -17.30 1.57
C LYS A 443 -3.66 -18.49 1.31
N VAL A 444 -3.14 -18.60 0.09
CA VAL A 444 -2.24 -19.67 -0.32
C VAL A 444 -1.08 -19.11 -1.14
N SER A 445 0.07 -19.78 -1.08
CA SER A 445 1.18 -19.63 -2.02
C SER A 445 1.15 -20.84 -2.97
N GLY A 446 1.28 -20.61 -4.27
CA GLY A 446 1.29 -21.67 -5.27
C GLY A 446 2.49 -22.58 -5.12
N LEU A 447 3.66 -21.95 -5.08
CA LEU A 447 4.91 -22.60 -4.72
C LEU A 447 5.59 -21.80 -3.61
N VAL A 448 6.30 -22.50 -2.74
CA VAL A 448 7.22 -21.92 -1.77
C VAL A 448 8.57 -22.56 -2.00
N ILE A 449 9.59 -21.76 -2.23
CA ILE A 449 10.98 -22.20 -2.32
C ILE A 449 11.68 -21.67 -1.08
N GLN A 450 12.13 -22.57 -0.21
CA GLN A 450 13.00 -22.22 0.91
C GLN A 450 14.43 -22.50 0.50
N LEU A 451 15.28 -21.47 0.53
CA LEU A 451 16.71 -21.56 0.28
C LEU A 451 17.43 -21.51 1.63
N THR A 452 17.97 -22.65 2.07
CA THR A 452 18.58 -22.77 3.40
C THR A 452 19.87 -21.98 3.51
N ALA A 453 20.70 -21.98 2.46
CA ALA A 453 21.98 -21.28 2.45
C ALA A 453 21.86 -19.74 2.55
N LEU A 454 20.72 -19.18 2.12
CA LEU A 454 20.46 -17.74 2.09
C LEU A 454 19.43 -17.28 3.13
N ASP A 455 18.94 -18.19 3.96
CA ASP A 455 17.80 -17.94 4.85
C ASP A 455 16.67 -17.15 4.15
N THR A 456 16.28 -17.65 2.96
CA THR A 456 15.38 -16.92 2.06
C THR A 456 14.17 -17.78 1.73
N ALA A 457 12.98 -17.20 1.90
CA ALA A 457 11.71 -17.81 1.50
C ALA A 457 11.14 -17.07 0.29
N ILE A 458 10.90 -17.80 -0.81
CA ILE A 458 10.33 -17.27 -2.05
C ILE A 458 8.92 -17.85 -2.22
N ASN A 459 7.90 -17.03 -2.00
CA ASN A 459 6.51 -17.35 -2.23
C ASN A 459 6.09 -16.94 -3.64
N LEU A 460 5.69 -17.90 -4.46
CA LEU A 460 5.26 -17.68 -5.84
C LEU A 460 3.76 -17.91 -6.01
N GLY A 461 3.13 -17.08 -6.85
CA GLY A 461 1.70 -17.20 -7.16
C GLY A 461 0.81 -17.05 -5.93
N GLN A 462 1.12 -16.12 -5.05
CA GLN A 462 0.36 -15.92 -3.82
C GLN A 462 -1.01 -15.30 -4.09
N VAL A 463 -2.06 -15.93 -3.56
CA VAL A 463 -3.45 -15.49 -3.75
C VAL A 463 -4.21 -15.59 -2.43
N SER A 464 -4.96 -14.54 -2.09
CA SER A 464 -5.97 -14.58 -1.05
C SER A 464 -7.34 -14.20 -1.58
N ALA A 465 -8.37 -14.86 -1.09
CA ALA A 465 -9.75 -14.43 -1.30
C ALA A 465 -10.55 -14.66 -0.02
N ARG A 466 -11.26 -13.62 0.41
CA ARG A 466 -12.07 -13.58 1.62
C ARG A 466 -13.37 -12.82 1.35
N PHE A 467 -14.42 -13.22 2.06
CA PHE A 467 -15.72 -12.58 2.01
C PHE A 467 -16.23 -12.32 3.43
N LEU A 468 -16.41 -11.05 3.78
CA LEU A 468 -16.83 -10.66 5.13
C LEU A 468 -18.31 -10.33 5.15
N THR A 469 -19.10 -11.23 5.73
CA THR A 469 -20.58 -11.17 5.78
C THR A 469 -21.15 -10.45 7.01
N LYS A 470 -20.34 -9.70 7.78
CA LYS A 470 -20.82 -9.06 9.02
C LYS A 470 -21.87 -7.98 8.75
#